data_AF-A0A7Y8L002-F1
#
_entry.id   AF-A0A7Y8L002-F1
#
_cell.length_a   1.000
_cell.length_b   1.000
_cell.length_c   1.000
_cell.angle_alpha   90.00
_cell.angle_beta   90.00
_cell.angle_gamma   90.00
#
_symmetry.space_group_name_H-M   'P 1'
#
loop_
_entity.id
_entity.type
_entity.pdbx_description
1 polymer ?
#
loop_
_entity_poly.entity_id
_entity_poly.type
_entity_poly.pdbx_seq_one_letter_code
_entity_poly.pdbx_strand_id
1 'polypeptide(L)'
;MKFANRSTVLSSVALAIAALSAGHALAADPADAKTREQVRAEYLDAQRNGDLLANGETGQTLRQLNPGAYPAVAVQAKTRAQVQAELLAAQRNGDVVANSETGQTLAEVAPQNFPDRAVAAAKTRDQVKVELSEAQARGEVVANSETGQTAKDLNPGRYANTAVAQGKTREQVRAELREAQRNGDVMANSESGQTLKDLNPGRYPVSSMN
;
A
#
# COMPACT_ATOMS: atom_id res chain seq x y z
N MET A 1 61.16 42.19 -18.36
CA MET A 1 59.88 42.90 -18.59
C MET A 1 58.77 42.11 -17.90
N LYS A 2 57.96 42.80 -17.08
CA LYS A 2 56.76 42.31 -16.38
C LYS A 2 55.69 41.90 -17.39
N PHE A 3 54.91 40.84 -17.15
CA PHE A 3 53.43 40.87 -17.20
C PHE A 3 52.85 39.73 -16.35
N ALA A 4 51.82 40.07 -15.58
CA ALA A 4 51.18 39.26 -14.55
C ALA A 4 50.00 38.47 -15.12
N ASN A 5 49.85 37.19 -14.74
CA ASN A 5 48.65 36.41 -15.04
C ASN A 5 47.64 36.52 -13.88
N ARG A 6 46.77 37.53 -13.96
CA ARG A 6 45.56 37.67 -13.13
C ARG A 6 44.34 37.39 -14.00
N SER A 7 43.90 36.14 -14.16
CA SER A 7 42.60 35.87 -14.79
C SER A 7 41.92 34.54 -14.46
N THR A 8 42.31 33.85 -13.39
CA THR A 8 41.74 32.53 -13.04
C THR A 8 40.72 32.54 -11.91
N VAL A 9 40.41 33.69 -11.32
CA VAL A 9 39.52 33.78 -10.12
C VAL A 9 38.06 34.11 -10.47
N LEU A 10 37.74 34.41 -11.74
CA LEU A 10 36.40 34.86 -12.13
C LEU A 10 35.42 33.74 -12.53
N SER A 11 35.84 32.46 -12.54
CA SER A 11 35.03 31.37 -13.10
C SER A 11 34.24 30.54 -12.07
N SER A 12 34.60 30.58 -10.77
CA SER A 12 33.95 29.73 -9.76
C SER A 12 32.65 30.31 -9.20
N VAL A 13 32.48 31.63 -9.21
CA VAL A 13 31.27 32.29 -8.67
C VAL A 13 30.08 32.18 -9.64
N ALA A 14 30.33 32.15 -10.95
CA ALA A 14 29.26 32.03 -11.95
C ALA A 14 28.62 30.64 -11.98
N LEU A 15 29.38 29.57 -11.71
CA LEU A 15 28.84 28.20 -11.72
C LEU A 15 28.03 27.88 -10.44
N ALA A 16 28.29 28.58 -9.33
CA ALA A 16 27.54 28.41 -8.09
C ALA A 16 26.15 29.06 -8.12
N ILE A 17 25.94 30.09 -8.96
CA ILE A 17 24.64 30.80 -9.04
C ILE A 17 23.67 30.09 -10.00
N ALA A 18 24.17 29.33 -10.99
CA ALA A 18 23.33 28.53 -11.89
C ALA A 18 22.69 27.31 -11.20
N ALA A 19 23.25 26.84 -10.08
CA ALA A 19 22.70 25.71 -9.31
C ALA A 19 21.58 26.12 -8.33
N LEU A 20 21.33 27.43 -8.15
CA LEU A 20 20.36 27.93 -7.18
C LEU A 20 18.93 28.13 -7.75
N SER A 21 18.73 27.93 -9.06
CA SER A 21 17.41 27.98 -9.72
C SER A 21 16.71 26.63 -9.85
N ALA A 22 17.27 25.55 -9.29
CA ALA A 22 16.57 24.29 -9.11
C ALA A 22 15.90 24.27 -7.72
N GLY A 23 14.73 24.88 -7.63
CA GLY A 23 13.90 24.83 -6.42
C GLY A 23 13.59 23.39 -6.02
N HIS A 24 14.15 22.96 -4.90
CA HIS A 24 13.61 22.00 -3.92
C HIS A 24 12.43 21.14 -4.39
N ALA A 25 12.73 20.02 -5.04
CA ALA A 25 11.79 18.91 -5.25
C ALA A 25 12.53 17.57 -5.14
N LEU A 26 13.30 17.37 -4.07
CA LEU A 26 14.04 16.14 -3.83
C LEU A 26 13.23 15.19 -2.94
N ALA A 27 12.11 14.67 -3.47
CA ALA A 27 11.36 13.55 -2.88
C ALA A 27 10.31 12.91 -3.82
N ALA A 28 10.10 13.42 -5.04
CA ALA A 28 9.27 12.75 -6.05
C ALA A 28 10.19 12.01 -7.02
N ASP A 29 9.85 10.77 -7.36
CA ASP A 29 10.43 10.09 -8.52
C ASP A 29 10.30 11.03 -9.74
N PRO A 30 11.38 11.42 -10.43
CA PRO A 30 11.29 12.31 -11.59
C PRO A 30 10.42 11.73 -12.71
N ALA A 31 10.11 10.43 -12.70
CA ALA A 31 9.14 9.81 -13.59
C ALA A 31 7.68 10.20 -13.30
N ASP A 32 7.36 10.65 -12.08
CA ASP A 32 6.01 11.05 -11.63
C ASP A 32 5.85 12.58 -11.48
N ALA A 33 6.88 13.36 -11.80
CA ALA A 33 6.84 14.81 -11.68
C ALA A 33 5.95 15.44 -12.76
N LYS A 34 4.77 15.93 -12.37
CA LYS A 34 3.86 16.63 -13.27
C LYS A 34 4.49 17.91 -13.82
N THR A 35 4.32 18.15 -15.11
CA THR A 35 4.74 19.42 -15.72
C THR A 35 3.87 20.57 -15.25
N ARG A 36 4.37 21.81 -15.37
CA ARG A 36 3.60 23.02 -14.98
C ARG A 36 2.30 23.14 -15.78
N GLU A 37 2.32 22.71 -17.03
CA GLU A 37 1.17 22.68 -17.93
C GLU A 37 0.13 21.67 -17.45
N GLN A 38 0.57 20.48 -17.03
CA GLN A 38 -0.32 19.45 -16.45
C GLN A 38 -0.96 19.95 -15.16
N VAL A 39 -0.19 20.55 -14.24
CA VAL A 39 -0.73 21.13 -13.00
C VAL A 39 -1.74 22.24 -13.31
N ARG A 40 -1.48 23.08 -14.32
CA ARG A 40 -2.41 24.15 -14.72
C ARG A 40 -3.69 23.59 -15.33
N ALA A 41 -3.59 22.54 -16.13
CA ALA A 41 -4.76 21.84 -16.68
C ALA A 41 -5.61 21.24 -15.55
N GLU A 42 -4.99 20.52 -14.61
CA GLU A 42 -5.67 19.94 -13.45
C GLU A 42 -6.33 20.99 -12.56
N TYR A 43 -5.68 22.13 -12.35
CA TYR A 43 -6.27 23.23 -11.59
C TYR A 43 -7.53 23.79 -12.26
N LEU A 44 -7.48 24.01 -13.57
CA LEU A 44 -8.63 24.50 -14.33
C LEU A 44 -9.77 23.46 -14.36
N ASP A 45 -9.45 22.18 -14.46
CA ASP A 45 -10.42 21.10 -14.39
C ASP A 45 -11.07 21.02 -13.00
N ALA A 46 -10.27 21.09 -11.93
CA ALA A 46 -10.78 21.13 -10.56
C ALA A 46 -11.64 22.37 -10.31
N GLN A 47 -11.28 23.52 -10.88
CA GLN A 47 -12.08 24.74 -10.82
C GLN A 47 -13.42 24.59 -11.55
N ARG A 48 -13.40 24.04 -12.76
CA ARG A 48 -14.62 23.80 -13.58
C ARG A 48 -15.56 22.80 -12.92
N ASN A 49 -15.00 21.80 -12.26
CA ASN A 49 -15.76 20.76 -11.59
C ASN A 49 -16.20 21.15 -10.17
N GLY A 50 -15.58 22.18 -9.58
CA GLY A 50 -15.84 22.58 -8.21
C GLY A 50 -15.20 21.66 -7.17
N ASP A 51 -14.14 20.97 -7.54
CA ASP A 51 -13.38 20.06 -6.67
C ASP A 51 -12.35 20.81 -5.79
N LEU A 52 -12.16 22.12 -6.04
CA LEU A 52 -11.36 22.99 -5.16
C LEU A 52 -12.01 23.12 -3.78
N LEU A 53 -11.19 23.16 -2.74
CA LEU A 53 -11.63 23.43 -1.37
C LEU A 53 -12.19 24.85 -1.27
N ALA A 54 -13.37 24.97 -0.67
CA ALA A 54 -14.03 26.25 -0.45
C ALA A 54 -13.42 27.02 0.73
N ASN A 55 -13.02 26.30 1.79
CA ASN A 55 -12.26 26.82 2.91
C ASN A 55 -11.37 25.71 3.50
N GLY A 56 -10.36 26.10 4.29
CA GLY A 56 -9.46 25.15 4.96
C GLY A 56 -10.00 24.55 6.26
N GLU A 57 -11.15 25.01 6.74
CA GLU A 57 -11.67 24.64 8.06
C GLU A 57 -12.62 23.45 8.01
N THR A 58 -13.51 23.40 7.02
CA THR A 58 -14.51 22.33 6.88
C THR A 58 -14.07 21.25 5.91
N GLY A 59 -13.02 21.51 5.11
CA GLY A 59 -12.57 20.59 4.06
C GLY A 59 -13.60 20.40 2.94
N GLN A 60 -14.63 21.25 2.88
CA GLN A 60 -15.68 21.14 1.88
C GLN A 60 -15.22 21.68 0.53
N THR A 61 -15.65 21.05 -0.56
CA THR A 61 -15.38 21.55 -1.91
C THR A 61 -16.42 22.59 -2.34
N LEU A 62 -16.07 23.42 -3.34
CA LEU A 62 -17.00 24.42 -3.90
C LEU A 62 -18.28 23.77 -4.43
N ARG A 63 -18.17 22.57 -5.02
CA ARG A 63 -19.33 21.77 -5.46
C ARG A 63 -20.24 21.37 -4.29
N GLN A 64 -19.68 21.04 -3.13
CA GLN A 64 -20.50 20.65 -1.97
C GLN A 64 -21.29 21.83 -1.39
N LEU A 65 -20.73 23.05 -1.44
CA LEU A 65 -21.42 24.26 -0.97
C LEU A 65 -22.44 24.80 -1.97
N ASN A 66 -22.14 24.72 -3.26
CA ASN A 66 -23.03 25.20 -4.31
C ASN A 66 -23.14 24.20 -5.48
N PRO A 67 -23.84 23.07 -5.30
CA PRO A 67 -23.95 22.03 -6.32
C PRO A 67 -24.54 22.54 -7.64
N GLY A 68 -25.43 23.55 -7.59
CA GLY A 68 -26.09 24.12 -8.77
C GLY A 68 -25.19 24.94 -9.69
N ALA A 69 -24.00 25.35 -9.22
CA ALA A 69 -23.03 26.10 -10.02
C ALA A 69 -22.04 25.20 -10.80
N TYR A 70 -22.10 23.88 -10.57
CA TYR A 70 -21.14 22.92 -11.13
C TYR A 70 -21.86 21.78 -11.88
N PRO A 71 -21.19 21.15 -12.86
CA PRO A 71 -21.78 20.02 -13.56
C PRO A 71 -22.10 18.87 -12.60
N ALA A 72 -23.29 18.30 -12.73
CA ALA A 72 -23.69 17.14 -11.96
C ALA A 72 -22.82 15.94 -12.32
N VAL A 73 -22.21 15.32 -11.30
CA VAL A 73 -21.56 14.03 -11.48
C VAL A 73 -22.66 12.99 -11.64
N ALA A 74 -22.64 12.26 -12.75
CA ALA A 74 -23.52 11.11 -12.94
C ALA A 74 -23.09 10.01 -11.96
N VAL A 75 -23.64 10.05 -10.75
CA VAL A 75 -23.56 8.91 -9.83
C VAL A 75 -24.47 7.84 -10.39
N GLN A 76 -23.92 6.66 -10.67
CA GLN A 76 -24.73 5.50 -11.04
C GLN A 76 -25.55 5.08 -9.81
N ALA A 77 -26.70 5.71 -9.63
CA ALA A 77 -27.63 5.38 -8.57
C ALA A 77 -28.32 4.04 -8.88
N LYS A 78 -28.60 3.26 -7.84
CA LYS A 78 -29.43 2.06 -7.98
C LYS A 78 -30.80 2.44 -8.53
N THR A 79 -31.31 1.65 -9.47
CA THR A 79 -32.66 1.84 -9.97
C THR A 79 -33.67 1.53 -8.86
N ARG A 80 -34.88 2.11 -8.94
CA ARG A 80 -35.95 1.80 -7.99
C ARG A 80 -36.26 0.30 -7.95
N ALA A 81 -36.16 -0.40 -9.08
CA ALA A 81 -36.34 -1.84 -9.16
C ALA A 81 -35.26 -2.60 -8.38
N GLN A 82 -33.99 -2.18 -8.47
CA GLN A 82 -32.89 -2.78 -7.69
C GLN A 82 -33.10 -2.55 -6.19
N VAL A 83 -33.46 -1.34 -5.77
CA VAL A 83 -33.72 -1.04 -4.36
C VAL A 83 -34.90 -1.86 -3.81
N GLN A 84 -35.98 -2.02 -4.59
CA GLN A 84 -37.11 -2.85 -4.19
C GLN A 84 -36.73 -4.33 -4.09
N ALA A 85 -35.95 -4.83 -5.04
CA ALA A 85 -35.46 -6.20 -5.01
C ALA A 85 -34.59 -6.47 -3.77
N GLU A 86 -33.69 -5.55 -3.44
CA GLU A 86 -32.86 -5.63 -2.23
C GLU A 86 -33.68 -5.56 -0.95
N LEU A 87 -34.67 -4.66 -0.87
CA LEU A 87 -35.53 -4.56 0.30
C LEU A 87 -36.35 -5.83 0.51
N LEU A 88 -36.93 -6.39 -0.56
CA LEU A 88 -37.68 -7.65 -0.50
C LEU A 88 -36.77 -8.81 -0.10
N ALA A 89 -35.53 -8.86 -0.59
CA ALA A 89 -34.55 -9.86 -0.18
C ALA A 89 -34.20 -9.73 1.31
N ALA A 90 -33.93 -8.52 1.80
CA ALA A 90 -33.63 -8.27 3.22
C ALA A 90 -34.82 -8.63 4.11
N GLN A 91 -36.05 -8.31 3.70
CA GLN A 91 -37.26 -8.72 4.41
C GLN A 91 -37.44 -10.24 4.43
N ARG A 92 -37.23 -10.91 3.30
CA ARG A 92 -37.32 -12.37 3.18
C ARG A 92 -36.29 -13.09 4.04
N ASN A 93 -35.08 -12.56 4.13
CA ASN A 93 -33.99 -13.15 4.90
C ASN A 93 -33.99 -12.73 6.38
N GLY A 94 -34.82 -11.75 6.74
CA GLY A 94 -34.90 -11.18 8.08
C GLY A 94 -33.73 -10.27 8.45
N ASP A 95 -32.97 -9.76 7.47
CA ASP A 95 -31.81 -8.87 7.68
C ASP A 95 -32.23 -7.41 8.01
N VAL A 96 -33.53 -7.15 8.15
CA VAL A 96 -34.06 -5.84 8.57
C VAL A 96 -33.85 -5.65 10.06
N VAL A 97 -33.32 -4.49 10.46
CA VAL A 97 -33.13 -4.12 11.87
C VAL A 97 -34.48 -4.06 12.58
N ALA A 98 -34.63 -4.86 13.64
CA ALA A 98 -35.82 -4.94 14.48
C ALA A 98 -35.73 -4.02 15.70
N ASN A 99 -34.51 -3.75 16.20
CA ASN A 99 -34.28 -2.87 17.33
C ASN A 99 -33.12 -1.90 17.02
N SER A 100 -33.42 -0.60 16.99
CA SER A 100 -32.46 0.45 16.70
C SER A 100 -31.38 0.65 17.78
N GLU A 101 -31.63 0.23 19.02
CA GLU A 101 -30.69 0.37 20.14
C GLU A 101 -29.66 -0.77 20.15
N THR A 102 -30.09 -2.00 19.87
CA THR A 102 -29.21 -3.17 19.88
C THR A 102 -28.65 -3.52 18.50
N GLY A 103 -29.24 -2.97 17.43
CA GLY A 103 -28.90 -3.30 16.04
C GLY A 103 -29.34 -4.69 15.61
N GLN A 104 -30.09 -5.42 16.45
CA GLN A 104 -30.54 -6.77 16.14
C GLN A 104 -31.50 -6.80 14.95
N THR A 105 -31.31 -7.77 14.08
CA THR A 105 -32.13 -8.04 12.91
C THR A 105 -33.36 -8.89 13.25
N LEU A 106 -34.39 -8.89 12.41
CA LEU A 106 -35.59 -9.71 12.59
C LEU A 106 -35.26 -11.21 12.67
N ALA A 107 -34.25 -11.67 11.91
CA ALA A 107 -33.77 -13.04 11.94
C ALA A 107 -33.13 -13.43 13.26
N GLU A 108 -32.49 -12.49 13.97
CA GLU A 108 -31.89 -12.75 15.28
C GLU A 108 -32.93 -12.77 16.41
N VAL A 109 -33.96 -11.93 16.30
CA VAL A 109 -35.04 -11.85 17.30
C VAL A 109 -36.06 -12.98 17.14
N ALA A 110 -36.37 -13.38 15.91
CA ALA A 110 -37.36 -14.41 15.61
C ALA A 110 -36.87 -15.37 14.51
N PRO A 111 -35.82 -16.18 14.79
CA PRO A 111 -35.20 -17.08 13.80
C PRO A 111 -36.18 -18.11 13.21
N GLN A 112 -37.20 -18.51 13.96
CA GLN A 112 -38.25 -19.42 13.52
C GLN A 112 -39.06 -18.90 12.33
N ASN A 113 -39.09 -17.58 12.10
CA ASN A 113 -39.79 -16.97 10.97
C ASN A 113 -38.95 -16.95 9.69
N PHE A 114 -37.67 -17.33 9.76
CA PHE A 114 -36.72 -17.30 8.64
C PHE A 114 -35.99 -18.64 8.46
N PRO A 115 -36.72 -19.77 8.30
CA PRO A 115 -36.12 -21.12 8.25
C PRO A 115 -35.29 -21.36 6.98
N ASP A 116 -35.64 -20.69 5.87
CA ASP A 116 -34.95 -20.83 4.58
C ASP A 116 -33.75 -19.89 4.43
N ARG A 117 -33.35 -19.20 5.52
CA ARG A 117 -32.18 -18.34 5.49
C ARG A 117 -30.97 -19.21 5.15
N ALA A 118 -30.27 -18.85 4.08
CA ALA A 118 -28.96 -19.40 3.78
C ALA A 118 -27.97 -18.89 4.85
N VAL A 119 -27.96 -19.55 6.00
CA VAL A 119 -26.92 -19.34 7.00
C VAL A 119 -25.67 -19.96 6.41
N ALA A 120 -24.61 -19.16 6.21
CA ALA A 120 -23.29 -19.73 5.95
C ALA A 120 -23.06 -20.79 7.02
N ALA A 121 -22.74 -22.02 6.61
CA ALA A 121 -22.65 -23.16 7.52
C ALA A 121 -21.77 -22.76 8.70
N ALA A 122 -22.37 -22.66 9.89
CA ALA A 122 -21.64 -22.31 11.08
C ALA A 122 -20.51 -23.34 11.27
N LYS A 123 -19.32 -22.88 11.64
CA LYS A 123 -18.21 -23.79 11.91
C LYS A 123 -18.66 -24.81 12.94
N THR A 124 -18.42 -26.08 12.65
CA THR A 124 -18.69 -27.15 13.60
C THR A 124 -17.83 -26.95 14.84
N ARG A 125 -18.29 -27.46 15.99
CA ARG A 125 -17.52 -27.37 17.24
C ARG A 125 -16.11 -27.94 17.11
N ASP A 126 -15.93 -28.95 16.28
CA ASP A 126 -14.63 -29.56 16.02
C ASP A 126 -13.73 -28.65 15.19
N GLN A 127 -14.26 -27.99 14.15
CA GLN A 127 -13.52 -26.96 13.40
C GLN A 127 -13.09 -25.80 14.30
N VAL A 128 -13.97 -25.32 15.18
CA VAL A 128 -13.64 -24.26 16.14
C VAL A 128 -12.55 -24.69 17.12
N LYS A 129 -12.58 -25.94 17.61
CA LYS A 129 -11.54 -26.47 18.49
C LYS A 129 -10.19 -26.56 17.79
N VAL A 130 -10.16 -27.01 16.54
CA VAL A 130 -8.93 -27.07 15.74
C VAL A 130 -8.36 -25.68 15.57
N GLU A 131 -9.16 -24.72 15.11
CA GLU A 131 -8.71 -23.33 14.92
C GLU A 131 -8.22 -22.67 16.21
N LEU A 132 -8.93 -22.89 17.33
CA LEU A 132 -8.51 -22.38 18.61
C LEU A 132 -7.17 -23.00 19.05
N SER A 133 -7.00 -24.31 18.87
CA SER A 133 -5.75 -24.99 19.21
C SER A 133 -4.58 -24.51 18.36
N GLU A 134 -4.81 -24.22 17.08
CA GLU A 134 -3.81 -23.63 16.19
C GLU A 134 -3.46 -22.20 16.61
N ALA A 135 -4.46 -21.37 16.89
CA ALA A 135 -4.25 -20.01 17.36
C ALA A 135 -3.49 -19.98 18.69
N GLN A 136 -3.78 -20.92 19.60
CA GLN A 136 -3.02 -21.10 20.84
C GLN A 136 -1.59 -21.53 20.56
N ALA A 137 -1.36 -22.49 19.67
CA ALA A 137 -0.02 -22.96 19.31
C ALA A 137 0.83 -21.85 18.64
N ARG A 138 0.20 -20.96 17.86
CA ARG A 138 0.85 -19.79 17.25
C ARG A 138 0.93 -18.57 18.17
N GLY A 139 0.34 -18.64 19.37
CA GLY A 139 0.29 -17.53 20.32
C GLY A 139 -0.55 -16.34 19.86
N GLU A 140 -1.47 -16.54 18.91
CA GLU A 140 -2.32 -15.49 18.31
C GLU A 140 -3.54 -15.14 19.16
N VAL A 141 -3.80 -15.89 20.22
CA VAL A 141 -4.89 -15.60 21.16
C VAL A 141 -4.55 -14.34 21.96
N VAL A 142 -5.52 -13.43 22.08
CA VAL A 142 -5.42 -12.25 22.94
C VAL A 142 -5.22 -12.68 24.39
N ALA A 143 -4.13 -12.22 25.00
CA ALA A 143 -3.74 -12.56 26.37
C ALA A 143 -3.92 -11.38 27.33
N ASN A 144 -4.02 -10.14 26.83
CA ASN A 144 -4.38 -8.97 27.61
C ASN A 144 -5.56 -8.25 26.94
N SER A 145 -6.71 -8.22 27.61
CA SER A 145 -7.94 -7.59 27.10
C SER A 145 -7.91 -6.06 27.11
N GLU A 146 -7.06 -5.44 27.92
CA GLU A 146 -6.95 -3.98 28.01
C GLU A 146 -6.05 -3.41 26.91
N THR A 147 -4.97 -4.12 26.56
CA THR A 147 -4.01 -3.68 25.54
C THR A 147 -4.20 -4.35 24.19
N GLY A 148 -5.00 -5.42 24.12
CA GLY A 148 -5.21 -6.24 22.92
C GLY A 148 -3.99 -7.09 22.53
N GLN A 149 -2.96 -7.16 23.37
CA GLN A 149 -1.75 -7.92 23.08
C GLN A 149 -2.02 -9.43 23.03
N THR A 150 -1.45 -10.08 22.02
CA THR A 150 -1.52 -11.53 21.85
C THR A 150 -0.49 -12.26 22.70
N ALA A 151 -0.69 -13.55 22.94
CA ALA A 151 0.23 -14.34 23.76
C ALA A 151 1.67 -14.35 23.21
N LYS A 152 1.85 -14.27 21.88
CA LYS A 152 3.16 -14.11 21.24
C LYS A 152 3.80 -12.74 21.45
N ASP A 153 3.00 -11.68 21.60
CA ASP A 153 3.51 -10.33 21.87
C ASP A 153 4.06 -10.24 23.31
N LEU A 154 3.39 -10.89 24.25
CA LEU A 154 3.80 -10.93 25.66
C LEU A 154 4.94 -11.93 25.92
N ASN A 155 4.98 -13.04 25.17
CA ASN A 155 5.99 -14.07 25.36
C ASN A 155 6.50 -14.65 24.02
N PRO A 156 7.27 -13.87 23.24
CA PRO A 156 7.75 -14.32 21.93
C PRO A 156 8.67 -15.53 22.02
N GLY A 157 9.37 -15.74 23.16
CA GLY A 157 10.25 -16.89 23.36
C GLY A 157 9.54 -18.23 23.49
N ARG A 158 8.22 -18.25 23.74
CA ARG A 158 7.40 -19.47 23.86
C ARG A 158 6.74 -19.90 22.55
N TYR A 159 6.68 -19.02 21.57
CA TYR A 159 6.01 -19.28 20.30
C TYR A 159 7.02 -19.16 19.17
N ALA A 160 7.14 -20.21 18.35
CA ALA A 160 8.02 -20.16 17.20
C ALA A 160 7.56 -19.03 16.27
N ASN A 161 8.47 -18.12 15.92
CA ASN A 161 8.18 -17.02 14.99
C ASN A 161 7.95 -17.64 13.60
N THR A 162 6.70 -17.97 13.27
CA THR A 162 6.34 -18.52 11.95
C THR A 162 6.44 -17.49 10.84
N ALA A 163 6.74 -16.22 11.17
CA ALA A 163 7.23 -15.23 10.23
C ALA A 163 8.71 -15.47 9.86
N VAL A 164 9.10 -16.73 9.62
CA VAL A 164 10.17 -16.98 8.66
C VAL A 164 9.43 -17.08 7.33
N ALA A 165 9.23 -15.94 6.66
CA ALA A 165 9.18 -15.96 5.20
C ALA A 165 10.32 -16.89 4.78
N GLN A 166 10.02 -18.05 4.18
CA GLN A 166 10.98 -19.13 3.96
C GLN A 166 12.26 -18.53 3.39
N GLY A 167 13.23 -18.24 4.27
CA GLY A 167 14.51 -17.72 3.88
C GLY A 167 15.15 -18.84 3.08
N LYS A 168 15.82 -18.48 1.98
CA LYS A 168 16.54 -19.44 1.15
C LYS A 168 17.30 -20.41 2.07
N THR A 169 17.09 -21.70 1.87
CA THR A 169 17.78 -22.74 2.63
C THR A 169 19.30 -22.55 2.48
N ARG A 170 20.08 -23.01 3.45
CA ARG A 170 21.55 -22.96 3.35
C ARG A 170 22.06 -23.61 2.05
N GLU A 171 21.34 -24.59 1.53
CA GLU A 171 21.65 -25.23 0.27
C GLU A 171 21.35 -24.34 -0.94
N GLN A 172 20.19 -23.67 -0.96
CA GLN A 172 19.86 -22.67 -1.98
C GLN A 172 20.84 -21.49 -1.98
N VAL A 173 21.20 -20.97 -0.81
CA VAL A 173 22.22 -19.89 -0.70
C VAL A 173 23.57 -20.36 -1.22
N ARG A 174 23.97 -21.61 -0.93
CA ARG A 174 25.22 -22.19 -1.46
C ARG A 174 25.15 -22.44 -2.97
N ALA A 175 23.98 -22.76 -3.51
CA ALA A 175 23.76 -22.91 -4.94
C ALA A 175 23.93 -21.57 -5.66
N GLU A 176 23.25 -20.53 -5.18
CA GLU A 176 23.35 -19.17 -5.73
C GLU A 176 24.76 -18.60 -5.63
N LEU A 177 25.46 -18.82 -4.51
CA LEU A 177 26.85 -18.35 -4.37
C LEU A 177 27.77 -19.06 -5.37
N ARG A 178 27.60 -20.36 -5.62
CA ARG A 178 28.37 -21.09 -6.64
C ARG A 178 28.06 -20.60 -8.04
N GLU A 179 26.80 -20.25 -8.31
CA GLU A 179 26.38 -19.72 -9.60
C GLU A 179 26.97 -18.31 -9.83
N ALA A 180 26.88 -17.42 -8.82
CA ALA A 180 27.50 -16.11 -8.86
C ALA A 180 29.02 -16.19 -9.05
N GLN A 181 29.69 -17.14 -8.40
CA GLN A 181 31.13 -17.40 -8.60
C GLN A 181 31.43 -17.89 -10.02
N ARG A 182 30.60 -18.76 -10.59
CA ARG A 182 30.75 -19.28 -11.95
C ARG A 182 30.57 -18.18 -13.00
N ASN A 183 29.63 -17.28 -12.78
CA ASN A 183 29.30 -16.19 -13.72
C ASN A 183 30.17 -14.94 -13.48
N GLY A 184 30.94 -14.91 -12.39
CA GLY A 184 31.76 -13.76 -12.00
C GLY A 184 30.96 -12.59 -11.43
N ASP A 185 29.70 -12.80 -11.04
CA ASP A 185 28.80 -11.82 -10.40
C ASP A 185 29.12 -11.57 -8.92
N VAL A 186 30.31 -11.96 -8.48
CA VAL A 186 30.82 -11.68 -7.13
C VAL A 186 31.56 -10.34 -7.17
N MET A 187 31.36 -9.52 -6.14
CA MET A 187 32.07 -8.24 -5.98
C MET A 187 33.56 -8.48 -5.80
N ALA A 188 34.39 -7.82 -6.60
CA ALA A 188 35.84 -7.96 -6.55
C ALA A 188 36.47 -7.12 -5.43
N ASN A 189 35.87 -5.97 -5.13
CA ASN A 189 36.20 -5.13 -4.00
C ASN A 189 34.95 -4.35 -3.55
N SER A 190 35.00 -3.77 -2.36
CA SER A 190 33.92 -2.96 -1.80
C SER A 190 33.97 -1.48 -2.22
N GLU A 191 35.03 -1.05 -2.91
CA GLU A 191 35.32 0.37 -3.17
C GLU A 191 34.92 0.83 -4.57
N SER A 192 35.13 0.01 -5.60
CA SER A 192 34.78 0.34 -6.99
C SER A 192 33.44 -0.24 -7.44
N GLY A 193 32.85 -1.15 -6.65
CA GLY A 193 31.58 -1.80 -6.98
C GLY A 193 31.65 -2.75 -8.18
N GLN A 194 32.85 -3.06 -8.67
CA GLN A 194 33.07 -3.90 -9.84
C GLN A 194 32.96 -5.39 -9.48
N THR A 195 32.40 -6.17 -10.40
CA THR A 195 32.30 -7.63 -10.27
C THR A 195 33.53 -8.33 -10.86
N LEU A 196 33.78 -9.59 -10.49
CA LEU A 196 34.93 -10.36 -10.98
C LEU A 196 34.91 -10.50 -12.51
N LYS A 197 33.73 -10.57 -13.13
CA LYS A 197 33.59 -10.58 -14.60
C LYS A 197 33.98 -9.24 -15.24
N ASP A 198 33.77 -8.10 -14.58
CA ASP A 198 34.12 -6.79 -15.10
C ASP A 198 35.65 -6.60 -15.15
N LEU A 199 36.36 -7.18 -14.17
CA LEU A 199 37.82 -7.15 -14.10
C LEU A 199 38.49 -8.21 -14.98
N ASN A 200 37.84 -9.36 -15.18
CA ASN A 200 38.41 -10.47 -15.94
C ASN A 200 37.39 -11.16 -16.86
N PRO A 201 36.92 -10.47 -17.91
CA PRO A 201 35.85 -10.99 -18.77
C PRO A 201 36.25 -12.27 -19.51
N GLY A 202 37.54 -12.53 -19.72
CA GLY A 202 38.04 -13.74 -20.38
C GLY A 202 38.01 -15.02 -19.52
N ARG A 203 37.72 -14.91 -18.22
CA ARG A 203 37.66 -16.06 -17.29
C ARG A 203 36.24 -16.51 -16.93
N TYR A 204 35.23 -15.77 -17.35
CA TYR A 204 33.83 -16.02 -17.02
C TYR A 204 33.01 -16.16 -18.29
N PRO A 205 31.92 -16.94 -18.27
CA PRO A 205 31.04 -17.06 -19.43
C PRO A 205 30.45 -15.69 -19.77
N VAL A 206 30.54 -15.30 -21.05
CA VAL A 206 29.83 -14.11 -21.54
C VAL A 206 28.33 -14.37 -21.44
N SER A 207 27.63 -13.51 -20.70
CA SER A 207 26.17 -13.56 -20.63
C SER A 207 25.62 -13.30 -22.03
N SER A 208 25.17 -14.34 -22.73
CA SER A 208 24.35 -14.20 -23.92
C SER A 208 22.97 -13.72 -23.45
N MET A 209 22.74 -12.42 -23.49
CA MET A 209 21.40 -11.84 -23.39
C MET A 209 20.58 -12.37 -24.58
N ASN A 210 19.56 -13.18 -24.29
CA ASN A 210 18.37 -13.31 -25.15
C ASN A 210 17.34 -12.29 -24.68
#